data_AF-A0A395ZD20-F1
#
_entry.id   AF-A0A395ZD20-F1
#
_cell.length_a   1.000
_cell.length_b   1.000
_cell.length_c   1.000
_cell.angle_alpha   90.00
_cell.angle_beta   90.00
_cell.angle_gamma   90.00
#
_symmetry.space_group_name_H-M   'P 1'
#
loop_
_entity.id
_entity.type
_entity.pdbx_description
1 polymer ?
#
loop_
_entity_poly.entity_id
_entity_poly.type
_entity_poly.pdbx_seq_one_letter_code
_entity_poly.pdbx_strand_id
1 'polypeptide(L)'
;MIRNEALLQLREAYIEIGKMVQKYGYGQYNGILRILMGQVNCIDSDESDGEKMKYLIESYSKLFASRGGLSDFIIYDADVQLRNQLNEKYNDEVKRAWNIMKDYI
;
A
#
# COMPACT_ATOMS: atom_id res chain seq x y z
N MET A 1 -9.62 -9.31 15.40
CA MET A 1 -8.25 -8.81 15.58
C MET A 1 -7.39 -9.40 14.48
N ILE A 2 -6.66 -8.59 13.70
CA ILE A 2 -5.73 -9.11 12.68
C ILE A 2 -4.63 -9.90 13.40
N ARG A 3 -4.29 -11.08 12.89
CA ARG A 3 -3.17 -11.88 13.44
C ARG A 3 -1.84 -11.16 13.20
N ASN A 4 -0.90 -11.23 14.15
CA ASN A 4 0.42 -10.58 14.02
C ASN A 4 1.13 -10.89 12.70
N GLU A 5 1.04 -12.13 12.20
CA GLU A 5 1.60 -12.50 10.90
C GLU A 5 0.98 -11.72 9.74
N ALA A 6 -0.35 -11.51 9.75
CA ALA A 6 -1.02 -10.72 8.73
C ALA A 6 -0.66 -9.23 8.82
N LEU A 7 -0.42 -8.69 10.03
CA LEU A 7 0.12 -7.33 10.18
C LEU A 7 1.53 -7.20 9.59
N LEU A 8 2.41 -8.18 9.84
CA LEU A 8 3.75 -8.19 9.25
C LEU A 8 3.70 -8.28 7.71
N GLN A 9 2.83 -9.12 7.17
CA GLN A 9 2.66 -9.22 5.72
C GLN A 9 2.09 -7.93 5.11
N LEU A 10 1.15 -7.27 5.80
CA LEU A 10 0.60 -5.99 5.39
C LEU A 10 1.67 -4.89 5.38
N ARG A 11 2.51 -4.86 6.42
CA ARG A 11 3.64 -3.95 6.54
C ARG A 11 4.62 -4.12 5.38
N GLU A 12 5.00 -5.36 5.07
CA GLU A 12 5.89 -5.66 3.95
C GLU A 12 5.31 -5.21 2.61
N ALA A 13 4.02 -5.50 2.37
CA ALA A 13 3.33 -5.08 1.16
C ALA A 13 3.35 -3.54 1.01
N TYR A 14 3.02 -2.79 2.07
CA TYR A 14 3.08 -1.33 2.04
C TYR A 14 4.48 -0.77 1.79
N ILE A 15 5.53 -1.42 2.31
CA ILE A 15 6.92 -1.05 2.02
C ILE A 15 7.26 -1.26 0.55
N GLU A 16 6.93 -2.43 -0.03
CA GLU A 16 7.23 -2.71 -1.44
C GLU A 16 6.44 -1.80 -2.39
N ILE A 17 5.16 -1.57 -2.11
CA ILE A 17 4.33 -0.57 -2.81
C ILE A 17 5.00 0.81 -2.71
N GLY A 18 5.40 1.23 -1.51
CA GLY A 18 6.06 2.51 -1.27
C GLY A 18 7.34 2.70 -2.08
N LYS A 19 8.19 1.67 -2.16
CA LYS A 19 9.41 1.71 -3.00
C LYS A 19 9.10 1.91 -4.47
N MET A 20 8.08 1.21 -4.99
CA MET A 20 7.67 1.33 -6.40
C MET A 20 7.07 2.71 -6.69
N VAL A 21 6.19 3.21 -5.82
CA VAL A 21 5.59 4.54 -5.95
C VAL A 21 6.65 5.64 -5.83
N GLN A 22 7.64 5.48 -4.95
CA GLN A 22 8.72 6.45 -4.79
C GLN A 22 9.58 6.54 -6.05
N LYS A 23 9.88 5.39 -6.65
CA LYS A 23 10.72 5.31 -7.84
C LYS A 23 10.01 5.80 -9.10
N TYR A 24 8.75 5.44 -9.29
CA TYR A 24 8.03 5.62 -10.56
C TYR A 24 6.87 6.63 -10.50
N GLY A 25 6.55 7.20 -9.33
CA GLY A 25 5.48 8.18 -9.16
C GLY A 25 5.89 9.64 -9.41
N TYR A 26 7.17 9.91 -9.70
CA TYR A 26 7.71 11.23 -10.10
C TYR A 26 7.19 12.43 -9.27
N GLY A 27 7.01 12.25 -7.96
CA GLY A 27 6.56 13.30 -7.03
C GLY A 27 5.05 13.58 -7.00
N GLN A 28 4.30 13.18 -8.03
CA GLN A 28 2.83 13.32 -8.05
C GLN A 28 2.16 12.50 -6.94
N TYR A 29 2.81 11.41 -6.54
CA TYR A 29 2.34 10.48 -5.52
C TYR A 29 2.93 10.76 -4.12
N ASN A 30 3.55 11.93 -3.88
CA ASN A 30 4.11 12.27 -2.57
C ASN A 30 3.07 12.23 -1.43
N GLY A 31 1.82 12.60 -1.71
CA GLY A 31 0.72 12.45 -0.76
C GLY A 31 0.46 10.99 -0.40
N ILE A 32 0.45 10.11 -1.40
CA ILE A 32 0.26 8.66 -1.24
C ILE A 32 1.43 8.03 -0.49
N LEU A 33 2.68 8.43 -0.78
CA LEU A 33 3.87 7.98 -0.06
C LEU A 33 3.78 8.29 1.44
N ARG A 34 3.32 9.50 1.80
CA ARG A 34 3.11 9.86 3.21
C ARG A 34 2.07 8.96 3.89
N ILE A 35 1.01 8.59 3.19
CA ILE A 35 -0.01 7.69 3.72
C ILE A 35 0.56 6.27 3.89
N LEU A 36 1.27 5.73 2.89
CA LEU A 36 1.95 4.43 2.99
C LEU A 36 2.95 4.37 4.15
N MET A 37 3.77 5.41 4.31
CA MET A 37 4.69 5.52 5.46
C MET A 37 3.93 5.57 6.78
N GLY A 38 2.83 6.34 6.85
CA GLY A 38 1.97 6.40 8.03
C GLY A 38 1.39 5.03 8.40
N GLN A 39 0.98 4.24 7.41
CA GLN A 39 0.52 2.86 7.62
C GLN A 39 1.60 1.97 8.22
N VAL A 40 2.82 1.99 7.66
CA VAL A 40 3.95 1.22 8.19
C VAL A 40 4.28 1.64 9.62
N ASN A 41 4.35 2.94 9.89
CA ASN A 41 4.60 3.47 11.23
C ASN A 41 3.51 3.08 12.24
N CYS A 42 2.25 3.02 11.80
CA CYS A 42 1.14 2.58 12.63
C CYS A 42 1.23 1.09 12.96
N ILE A 43 1.66 0.24 12.02
CA ILE A 43 1.86 -1.18 12.31
C ILE A 43 3.00 -1.36 13.33
N ASP A 44 4.08 -0.60 13.16
CA ASP A 44 5.29 -0.67 13.97
C ASP A 44 5.18 0.03 15.34
N SER A 45 4.11 0.77 15.61
CA SER A 45 3.96 1.50 16.87
C SER A 45 3.54 0.61 18.03
N ASP A 46 3.59 1.17 19.25
CA ASP A 46 3.08 0.51 20.47
C ASP A 46 1.59 0.83 20.74
N GLU A 47 0.88 1.42 19.76
CA GLU A 47 -0.54 1.75 19.87
C GLU A 47 -1.41 0.50 20.04
N SER A 48 -2.59 0.67 20.63
CA SER A 48 -3.50 -0.46 20.82
C SER A 48 -3.99 -1.03 19.48
N ASP A 49 -4.33 -2.32 19.46
CA ASP A 49 -4.86 -2.97 18.24
C ASP A 49 -6.09 -2.25 17.68
N GLY A 50 -6.93 -1.67 18.55
CA GLY A 50 -8.09 -0.88 18.14
C GLY A 50 -7.72 0.40 17.42
N GLU A 51 -6.75 1.15 17.94
CA GLU A 51 -6.24 2.38 17.32
C GLU A 51 -5.53 2.09 16.00
N LYS A 52 -4.71 1.02 15.96
CA LYS A 52 -4.07 0.57 14.74
C LYS A 52 -5.09 0.24 13.67
N MET A 53 -6.07 -0.61 13.99
CA MET A 53 -7.09 -1.01 13.02
C MET A 53 -7.90 0.17 12.49
N LYS A 54 -8.30 1.10 13.36
CA LYS A 54 -9.00 2.31 12.95
C LYS A 54 -8.17 3.12 11.95
N TYR A 55 -6.91 3.38 12.26
CA TYR A 55 -6.02 4.15 11.38
C TYR A 55 -5.75 3.45 10.04
N LEU A 56 -5.55 2.12 10.07
CA LEU A 56 -5.35 1.30 8.88
C LEU A 56 -6.57 1.36 7.94
N ILE A 57 -7.79 1.18 8.46
CA ILE A 57 -9.03 1.24 7.68
C ILE A 57 -9.24 2.63 7.07
N GLU A 58 -9.14 3.68 7.90
CA GLU A 58 -9.34 5.07 7.45
C GLU A 58 -8.32 5.48 6.37
N SER A 59 -7.09 4.98 6.45
CA SER A 59 -6.05 5.29 5.47
C SER A 59 -6.14 4.43 4.22
N TYR A 60 -6.59 3.17 4.34
CA TYR A 60 -6.80 2.28 3.20
C TYR A 60 -7.74 2.91 2.16
N SER A 61 -8.85 3.49 2.62
CA SER A 61 -9.79 4.20 1.75
C SER A 61 -9.17 5.40 1.01
N LYS A 62 -8.16 6.06 1.61
CA LYS A 62 -7.42 7.17 0.98
C LYS A 62 -6.38 6.67 -0.02
N LEU A 63 -5.79 5.49 0.23
CA LEU A 63 -4.86 4.85 -0.70
C LEU A 63 -5.57 4.34 -1.95
N PHE A 64 -6.74 3.72 -1.78
CA PHE A 64 -7.48 3.02 -2.84
C PHE A 64 -8.83 3.68 -3.14
N ALA A 65 -8.83 5.00 -3.34
CA ALA A 65 -10.02 5.72 -3.76
C ALA A 65 -10.50 5.22 -5.13
N SER A 66 -11.81 5.31 -5.41
CA SER A 66 -12.39 4.84 -6.69
C SER A 66 -11.89 5.63 -7.91
N ARG A 67 -11.35 6.84 -7.69
CA ARG A 67 -10.67 7.68 -8.67
C ARG A 67 -9.47 8.31 -7.98
N GLY A 68 -8.28 8.03 -8.49
CA GLY A 68 -7.00 8.49 -7.93
C GLY A 68 -6.37 7.52 -6.94
N GLY A 69 -5.30 8.01 -6.30
CA GLY A 69 -4.48 7.19 -5.41
C GLY A 69 -3.81 6.03 -6.12
N LEU A 70 -3.65 4.91 -5.43
CA LEU A 70 -3.01 3.70 -5.95
C LEU A 70 -3.86 2.96 -6.99
N SER A 71 -5.16 3.22 -7.05
CA SER A 71 -6.07 2.63 -8.04
C SER A 71 -5.72 3.03 -9.48
N ASP A 72 -5.20 4.26 -9.66
CA ASP A 72 -4.80 4.79 -10.97
C ASP A 72 -3.28 4.71 -11.20
N PHE A 73 -2.51 4.19 -10.23
CA PHE A 73 -1.07 4.12 -10.34
C PHE A 73 -0.65 3.01 -11.29
N ILE A 74 0.05 3.39 -12.35
CA ILE A 74 0.63 2.49 -13.34
C ILE A 74 2.09 2.87 -13.50
N ILE A 75 2.97 1.88 -13.43
CA ILE A 75 4.40 2.08 -13.68
C ILE A 75 4.60 2.19 -15.19
N TYR A 76 5.23 3.26 -15.64
CA TYR A 76 5.61 3.43 -17.03
C TYR A 76 7.11 3.21 -17.22
N ASP A 77 7.45 2.39 -18.21
CA ASP A 77 8.80 2.21 -18.73
C ASP A 77 8.72 2.09 -20.26
N ALA A 78 9.78 2.53 -20.96
CA ALA A 78 9.87 2.42 -22.42
C ALA A 78 10.07 0.96 -22.86
N ASP A 79 10.74 0.16 -22.03
CA ASP A 79 10.81 -1.29 -22.22
C ASP A 79 9.48 -1.92 -21.79
N VAL A 80 8.74 -2.44 -22.76
CA VAL A 80 7.43 -3.06 -22.55
C VAL A 80 7.51 -4.31 -21.66
N GLN A 81 8.58 -5.10 -21.78
CA GLN A 81 8.74 -6.30 -20.96
C GLN A 81 9.00 -5.93 -19.50
N LEU A 82 9.91 -4.97 -19.27
CA LEU A 82 10.19 -4.46 -17.94
C LEU A 82 8.95 -3.80 -17.32
N ARG A 83 8.22 -2.98 -18.09
CA ARG A 83 6.99 -2.34 -17.65
C ARG A 83 5.96 -3.38 -17.18
N ASN A 84 5.76 -4.44 -17.94
CA ASN A 84 4.79 -5.48 -17.59
C ASN A 84 5.19 -6.19 -16.29
N GLN A 85 6.47 -6.59 -16.16
CA GLN A 85 6.99 -7.23 -14.95
C GLN A 85 6.86 -6.35 -13.70
N LEU A 86 7.14 -5.05 -13.83
CA LEU A 86 7.02 -4.11 -12.72
C LEU A 86 5.57 -3.93 -12.28
N ASN A 87 4.63 -3.81 -13.23
CA ASN A 87 3.22 -3.69 -12.91
C ASN A 87 2.62 -4.99 -12.35
N GLU A 88 3.08 -6.15 -12.82
CA GLU A 88 2.69 -7.45 -12.24
C GLU A 88 3.14 -7.53 -10.77
N LYS A 89 4.42 -7.25 -10.49
CA LYS A 89 4.93 -7.19 -9.12
C LYS A 89 4.15 -6.19 -8.25
N TYR A 90 3.87 -5.00 -8.77
CA TYR A 90 3.08 -4.00 -8.06
C TYR A 90 1.68 -4.50 -7.72
N ASN A 91 0.99 -5.10 -8.70
CA ASN A 91 -0.36 -5.61 -8.53
C ASN A 91 -0.41 -6.77 -7.53
N ASP A 92 0.62 -7.61 -7.48
CA ASP A 92 0.71 -8.68 -6.49
C ASP A 92 0.79 -8.14 -5.06
N GLU A 93 1.58 -7.08 -4.81
CA GLU A 93 1.65 -6.45 -3.49
C GLU A 93 0.35 -5.74 -3.12
N VAL A 94 -0.30 -5.06 -4.09
CA VAL A 94 -1.63 -4.46 -3.87
C VAL A 94 -2.66 -5.53 -3.52
N LYS A 95 -2.66 -6.66 -4.23
CA LYS A 95 -3.55 -7.79 -3.99
C LYS A 95 -3.27 -8.45 -2.63
N ARG A 96 -2.00 -8.52 -2.21
CA ARG A 96 -1.60 -8.98 -0.88
C ARG A 96 -2.18 -8.09 0.21
N ALA A 97 -2.03 -6.76 0.09
CA ALA A 97 -2.63 -5.82 1.02
C ALA A 97 -4.17 -5.92 1.05
N TRP A 98 -4.81 -5.99 -0.13
CA TRP A 98 -6.26 -6.19 -0.25
C TRP A 98 -6.73 -7.47 0.44
N ASN A 99 -6.06 -8.61 0.23
CA ASN A 99 -6.47 -9.89 0.83
C ASN A 99 -6.48 -9.88 2.36
N ILE A 100 -5.66 -9.03 2.97
CA ILE A 100 -5.61 -8.82 4.42
C ILE A 100 -6.69 -7.83 4.86
N MET A 101 -6.88 -6.75 4.11
CA MET A 101 -7.74 -5.64 4.51
C MET A 101 -9.23 -5.81 4.15
N LYS A 102 -9.56 -6.64 3.14
CA LYS A 102 -10.90 -6.76 2.55
C LYS A 102 -12.03 -7.09 3.53
N ASP A 103 -11.73 -7.78 4.63
CA ASP A 103 -12.74 -8.16 5.63
C ASP A 103 -12.98 -7.05 6.67
N TYR A 104 -12.25 -5.92 6.56
CA TYR A 104 -12.28 -4.80 7.50
C TYR A 104 -12.72 -3.47 6.88
N ILE A 105 -12.96 -3.44 5.57
CA ILE A 105 -13.28 -2.24 4.79
C ILE A 105 -14.68 -2.30 4.20
#